data_AF-A0A1V6FY36-F1
#
_entry.id   AF-A0A1V6FY36-F1
#
_cell.length_a   1.000
_cell.length_b   1.000
_cell.length_c   1.000
_cell.angle_alpha   90.00
_cell.angle_beta   90.00
_cell.angle_gamma   90.00
#
_symmetry.space_group_name_H-M   'P 1'
#
loop_
_entity.id
_entity.type
_entity.pdbx_description
1 polymer ?
#
loop_
_entity_poly.entity_id
_entity_poly.type
_entity_poly.pdbx_seq_one_letter_code
_entity_poly.pdbx_strand_id
1 'polypeptide(L)'
;MKRVTWTIELDEDTVEAAAVVALAIMRDQESTATVFDVTDEKGKTVSVDLRRDHEPVANLRCDNCWAFFKGTDKLARVFPDIPDLLSRIEPGGVVPAGECPDCGALVYPLNAPVRVAVLLEGGLVKAVLADRGNVRAAVLDLDTEGADDSEIITVDAGDDNMTGIPVTKDVIAAPVFVSALFTLTEKLENET
;
A
#
# COMPACT_ATOMS: atom_id res chain seq x y z
N MET A 1 -9.14 -2.62 36.50
CA MET A 1 -8.32 -2.94 35.31
C MET A 1 -6.86 -2.74 35.71
N LYS A 2 -5.99 -3.75 35.55
CA LYS A 2 -4.57 -3.62 35.91
C LYS A 2 -3.81 -3.14 34.66
N ARG A 3 -3.01 -2.07 34.79
CA ARG A 3 -2.11 -1.59 33.74
C ARG A 3 -0.74 -2.21 33.98
N VAL A 4 -0.21 -2.92 32.99
CA VAL A 4 1.16 -3.42 33.01
C VAL A 4 1.96 -2.51 32.09
N THR A 5 3.03 -1.92 32.62
CA THR A 5 3.97 -1.08 31.86
C THR A 5 5.33 -1.72 31.98
N TRP A 6 5.99 -1.91 30.84
CA TRP A 6 7.38 -2.36 30.75
C TRP A 6 8.16 -1.30 29.97
N THR A 7 9.45 -1.14 30.30
CA THR A 7 10.33 -0.12 29.74
C THR A 7 11.59 -0.81 29.23
N ILE A 8 12.06 -0.39 28.06
CA ILE A 8 13.35 -0.81 27.49
C ILE A 8 14.18 0.45 27.30
N GLU A 9 15.45 0.38 27.69
CA GLU A 9 16.44 1.43 27.41
C GLU A 9 17.13 1.10 26.09
N LEU A 10 17.11 2.05 25.17
CA LEU A 10 17.70 1.94 23.83
C LEU A 10 18.63 3.12 23.58
N ASP A 11 19.75 2.86 22.93
CA ASP A 11 20.75 3.86 22.55
C ASP A 11 20.58 4.18 21.06
N GLU A 12 19.69 5.12 20.75
CA GLU A 12 19.33 5.49 19.39
C GLU A 12 19.27 7.01 19.24
N ASP A 13 19.75 7.50 18.10
CA ASP A 13 19.88 8.94 17.83
C ASP A 13 18.52 9.65 17.62
N THR A 14 17.47 8.88 17.31
CA THR A 14 16.12 9.41 17.07
C THR A 14 15.03 8.61 17.76
N VAL A 15 13.92 9.29 18.02
CA VAL A 15 12.73 8.71 18.65
C VAL A 15 12.10 7.61 17.76
N GLU A 16 12.13 7.81 16.44
CA GLU A 16 11.65 6.84 15.46
C GLU A 16 12.55 5.60 15.39
N ALA A 17 13.88 5.77 15.40
CA ALA A 17 14.83 4.66 15.40
C ALA A 17 14.68 3.81 16.67
N ALA A 18 14.54 4.45 17.84
CA ALA A 18 14.24 3.78 19.09
C ALA A 18 12.95 2.95 19.02
N ALA A 19 11.88 3.50 18.43
CA ALA A 19 10.62 2.77 18.28
C ALA A 19 10.75 1.56 17.34
N VAL A 20 11.47 1.68 16.22
CA VAL A 20 11.71 0.57 15.28
C VAL A 20 12.50 -0.55 15.94
N VAL A 21 13.57 -0.21 16.67
CA VAL A 21 14.37 -1.20 17.40
C VAL A 21 13.58 -1.83 18.53
N ALA A 22 12.76 -1.06 19.26
CA ALA A 22 11.85 -1.60 20.27
C ALA A 22 10.85 -2.61 19.67
N LEU A 23 10.30 -2.31 18.49
CA LEU A 23 9.42 -3.23 17.76
C LEU A 23 10.15 -4.53 17.39
N ALA A 24 11.37 -4.44 16.86
CA ALA A 24 12.18 -5.60 16.49
C ALA A 24 12.59 -6.48 17.69
N ILE A 25 12.78 -5.88 18.88
CA ILE A 25 13.12 -6.59 20.12
C ILE A 25 11.92 -7.36 20.68
N MET A 26 10.69 -6.93 20.40
CA MET A 26 9.50 -7.71 20.73
C MET A 26 9.47 -8.98 19.86
N ARG A 27 9.98 -10.08 20.41
CA ARG A 27 10.13 -11.41 19.78
C ARG A 27 8.83 -12.13 19.39
N ASP A 28 7.70 -11.41 19.32
CA ASP A 28 6.41 -11.96 18.97
C ASP A 28 5.87 -11.27 17.72
N GLN A 29 5.80 -12.00 16.60
CA GLN A 29 5.26 -11.53 15.32
C GLN A 29 3.76 -11.22 15.39
N GLU A 30 3.05 -11.65 16.43
CA GLU A 30 1.65 -11.25 16.69
C GLU A 30 1.52 -10.03 17.62
N SER A 31 2.64 -9.39 17.97
CA SER A 31 2.61 -8.19 18.83
C SER A 31 1.86 -7.05 18.13
N THR A 32 0.70 -6.70 18.68
CA THR A 32 -0.13 -5.56 18.22
C THR A 32 0.41 -4.20 18.67
N ALA A 33 1.52 -4.19 19.42
CA ALA A 33 2.13 -2.98 19.96
C ALA A 33 2.85 -2.21 18.84
N THR A 34 2.09 -1.29 18.25
CA THR A 34 2.54 -0.40 17.18
C THR A 34 2.70 1.04 17.65
N VAL A 35 2.34 1.32 18.91
CA VAL A 35 2.43 2.63 19.54
C VAL A 35 3.44 2.57 20.68
N PHE A 36 4.45 3.42 20.63
CA PHE A 36 5.56 3.49 21.57
C PHE A 36 5.63 4.88 22.19
N ASP A 37 5.59 4.96 23.52
CA ASP A 37 5.91 6.19 24.24
C ASP A 37 7.42 6.21 24.52
N VAL A 38 8.16 7.00 23.75
CA VAL A 38 9.62 7.15 23.86
C VAL A 38 9.92 8.37 24.73
N THR A 39 10.70 8.19 25.79
CA THR A 39 11.09 9.29 26.69
C THR A 39 12.57 9.57 26.54
N ASP A 40 12.93 10.83 26.27
CA ASP A 40 14.32 11.26 26.15
C ASP A 40 15.00 11.46 27.53
N GLU A 41 16.32 11.68 27.54
CA GLU A 41 17.11 11.94 28.76
C GLU A 41 16.64 13.18 29.54
N LYS A 42 15.93 14.10 28.90
CA LYS A 42 15.38 15.32 29.50
C LYS A 42 13.98 15.09 30.08
N GLY A 43 13.47 13.85 30.01
CA GLY A 43 12.17 13.46 30.51
C GLY A 43 11.01 13.85 29.58
N LYS A 44 11.28 14.22 28.33
CA LYS A 44 10.24 14.52 27.34
C LYS A 44 9.77 13.23 26.69
N THR A 45 8.48 12.91 26.84
CA THR A 45 7.86 11.77 26.19
C THR A 45 7.24 12.16 24.84
N VAL A 46 7.47 11.34 23.81
CA VAL A 46 6.89 11.44 22.48
C VAL A 46 6.27 10.10 22.12
N SER A 47 5.01 10.11 21.66
CA SER A 47 4.30 8.91 21.23
C SER A 47 4.51 8.68 19.73
N VAL A 48 5.05 7.52 19.35
CA VAL A 48 5.33 7.10 17.97
C VAL A 48 4.37 5.99 17.61
N ASP A 49 3.60 6.15 16.52
CA ASP A 49 2.75 5.09 15.96
C ASP A 49 3.35 4.61 14.63
N LEU A 50 3.99 3.44 14.65
CA LEU A 50 4.68 2.85 13.51
C LEU A 50 3.74 2.35 12.40
N ARG A 51 2.40 2.43 12.58
CA ARG A 51 1.45 2.16 11.48
C ARG A 51 1.33 3.32 10.50
N ARG A 52 1.70 4.54 10.92
CA ARG A 52 1.43 5.76 10.14
C ARG A 52 2.26 5.88 8.86
N ASP A 53 3.42 5.23 8.81
CA ASP A 53 4.31 5.31 7.64
C ASP A 53 3.97 4.30 6.53
N HIS A 54 3.00 3.41 6.77
CA HIS A 54 2.57 2.38 5.82
C HIS A 54 1.12 2.46 5.38
N GLU A 55 0.29 3.35 5.91
CA GLU A 55 -0.99 3.63 5.25
C GLU A 55 -0.70 4.39 3.94
N PRO A 56 -1.02 3.81 2.76
CA PRO A 56 -0.83 4.52 1.51
C PRO A 56 -1.70 5.78 1.53
N VAL A 57 -1.08 6.93 1.77
CA VAL A 57 -1.76 8.23 1.69
C VAL A 57 -2.26 8.36 0.26
N ALA A 58 -3.59 8.33 0.10
CA ALA A 58 -4.20 8.37 -1.22
C ALA A 58 -3.67 9.59 -1.98
N ASN A 59 -3.12 9.36 -3.17
CA ASN A 59 -2.87 10.45 -4.10
C ASN A 59 -4.22 10.93 -4.60
N LEU A 60 -4.49 12.22 -4.51
CA LEU A 60 -5.75 12.80 -4.95
C LEU A 60 -5.50 13.79 -6.08
N ARG A 61 -6.51 13.98 -6.93
CA ARG A 61 -6.44 14.93 -8.03
C ARG A 61 -7.72 15.75 -8.13
N CYS A 62 -7.54 17.06 -8.29
CA CYS A 62 -8.65 17.95 -8.60
C CYS A 62 -9.20 17.68 -10.00
N ASP A 63 -10.53 17.64 -10.11
CA ASP A 63 -11.24 17.37 -11.37
C ASP A 63 -11.23 18.55 -12.35
N ASN A 64 -10.93 19.77 -11.87
CA ASN A 64 -10.91 20.97 -12.70
C ASN A 64 -9.50 21.47 -13.02
N CYS A 65 -8.71 21.82 -12.00
CA CYS A 65 -7.38 22.42 -12.20
C CYS A 65 -6.24 21.39 -12.24
N TRP A 66 -6.54 20.09 -12.09
CA TRP A 66 -5.57 18.99 -12.12
C TRP A 66 -4.48 19.04 -11.05
N ALA A 67 -4.63 19.88 -10.02
CA ALA A 67 -3.73 19.92 -8.88
C ALA A 67 -3.69 18.56 -8.15
N PHE A 68 -2.51 18.19 -7.66
CA PHE A 68 -2.26 16.94 -6.94
C PHE A 68 -2.15 17.17 -5.44
N PHE A 69 -2.76 16.27 -4.66
CA PHE A 69 -2.72 16.30 -3.20
C PHE A 69 -2.26 14.94 -2.67
N LYS A 70 -1.47 14.94 -1.59
CA LYS A 70 -1.14 13.74 -0.81
C LYS A 70 -2.01 13.77 0.44
N GLY A 71 -2.97 12.86 0.54
CA GLY A 71 -3.95 12.88 1.63
C GLY A 71 -4.89 14.09 1.59
N THR A 72 -5.68 14.25 2.65
CA THR A 72 -6.78 15.22 2.72
C THR A 72 -6.43 16.52 3.45
N ASP A 73 -5.24 16.61 4.08
CA ASP A 73 -4.85 17.72 4.98
C ASP A 73 -4.85 19.11 4.31
N LYS A 74 -4.64 19.14 2.99
CA LYS A 74 -4.55 20.38 2.20
C LYS A 74 -5.85 20.72 1.46
N LEU A 75 -6.90 19.93 1.64
CA LEU A 75 -8.19 20.19 1.00
C LEU A 75 -8.93 21.29 1.76
N ALA A 76 -9.68 22.13 1.04
CA ALA A 76 -10.48 23.17 1.69
C ALA A 76 -11.58 22.57 2.56
N ARG A 77 -12.12 21.43 2.12
CA ARG A 77 -13.09 20.61 2.84
C ARG A 77 -12.85 19.15 2.54
N VAL A 78 -13.22 18.29 3.46
CA VAL A 78 -13.03 16.84 3.37
C VAL A 78 -14.40 16.17 3.46
N PHE A 79 -14.60 15.08 2.72
CA PHE A 79 -15.82 14.27 2.86
C PHE A 79 -16.00 13.82 4.32
N PRO A 80 -17.22 13.86 4.89
CA PRO A 80 -18.52 14.13 4.25
C PRO A 80 -18.93 15.62 4.18
N ASP A 81 -18.13 16.55 4.70
CA ASP A 81 -18.49 17.96 4.92
C ASP A 81 -18.34 18.87 3.68
N ILE A 82 -18.67 18.31 2.50
CA ILE A 82 -18.59 19.01 1.21
C ILE A 82 -19.97 19.62 0.88
N PRO A 83 -20.08 20.95 0.70
CA PRO A 83 -21.32 21.63 0.33
C PRO A 83 -21.94 21.07 -0.93
N ASP A 84 -23.26 20.87 -0.85
CA ASP A 84 -24.11 20.48 -1.96
C ASP A 84 -23.57 19.24 -2.70
N LEU A 85 -22.84 18.35 -1.99
CA LEU A 85 -22.11 17.22 -2.58
C LEU A 85 -23.00 16.37 -3.50
N LEU A 86 -24.21 16.03 -3.04
CA LEU A 86 -25.15 15.20 -3.79
C LEU A 86 -25.61 15.85 -5.10
N SER A 87 -25.55 17.17 -5.23
CA SER A 87 -25.86 17.90 -6.47
C SER A 87 -24.67 17.99 -7.43
N ARG A 88 -23.46 17.66 -6.96
CA ARG A 88 -22.20 17.81 -7.69
C ARG A 88 -21.61 16.49 -8.18
N ILE A 89 -22.16 15.37 -7.74
CA ILE A 89 -21.76 14.03 -8.17
C ILE A 89 -22.88 13.39 -9.01
N GLU A 90 -22.50 12.53 -9.95
CA GLU A 90 -23.46 11.71 -10.68
C GLU A 90 -24.00 10.59 -9.79
N PRO A 91 -25.27 10.17 -9.96
CA PRO A 91 -25.80 9.00 -9.28
C PRO A 91 -24.94 7.76 -9.53
N GLY A 92 -24.40 7.17 -8.46
CA GLY A 92 -23.49 6.01 -8.54
C GLY A 92 -22.03 6.37 -8.87
N GLY A 93 -21.68 7.66 -8.94
CA GLY A 93 -20.31 8.12 -9.16
C GLY A 93 -19.37 7.84 -7.96
N VAL A 94 -18.06 7.99 -8.20
CA VAL A 94 -17.03 7.85 -7.16
C VAL A 94 -17.21 8.92 -6.09
N VAL A 95 -17.09 8.56 -4.82
CA VAL A 95 -17.14 9.53 -3.72
C VAL A 95 -15.83 10.34 -3.71
N PRO A 96 -15.90 11.69 -3.78
CA PRO A 96 -14.70 12.52 -3.73
C PRO A 96 -14.10 12.51 -2.32
N ALA A 97 -12.80 12.76 -2.24
CA ALA A 97 -12.09 12.93 -0.98
C ALA A 97 -12.31 14.31 -0.35
N GLY A 98 -12.59 15.35 -1.17
CA GLY A 98 -12.77 16.71 -0.67
C GLY A 98 -12.89 17.77 -1.77
N GLU A 99 -12.66 19.03 -1.39
CA GLU A 99 -12.64 20.19 -2.29
C GLU A 99 -11.24 20.77 -2.47
N CYS A 100 -10.93 21.14 -3.71
CA CYS A 100 -9.68 21.82 -4.05
C CYS A 100 -9.69 23.25 -3.46
N PRO A 101 -8.65 23.65 -2.70
CA PRO A 101 -8.57 25.00 -2.13
C PRO A 101 -8.44 26.10 -3.18
N ASP A 102 -7.88 25.80 -4.36
CA ASP A 102 -7.58 26.81 -5.37
C ASP A 102 -8.78 27.13 -6.27
N CYS A 103 -9.61 26.13 -6.57
CA CYS A 103 -10.70 26.29 -7.55
C CYS A 103 -12.08 25.81 -7.07
N GLY A 104 -12.18 25.27 -5.85
CA GLY A 104 -13.43 24.78 -5.26
C GLY A 104 -14.01 23.51 -5.90
N ALA A 105 -13.38 22.95 -6.95
CA ALA A 105 -13.83 21.73 -7.59
C ALA A 105 -13.59 20.49 -6.72
N LEU A 106 -14.28 19.39 -7.03
CA LEU A 106 -14.14 18.12 -6.31
C LEU A 106 -12.76 17.51 -6.57
N VAL A 107 -12.20 16.91 -5.52
CA VAL A 107 -10.92 16.20 -5.54
C VAL A 107 -11.18 14.73 -5.32
N TYR A 108 -10.77 13.91 -6.28
CA TYR A 108 -11.02 12.47 -6.26
C TYR A 108 -9.75 11.70 -5.95
N PRO A 109 -9.87 10.50 -5.35
CA PRO A 109 -8.76 9.57 -5.27
C PRO A 109 -8.24 9.29 -6.67
N LEU A 110 -6.98 9.61 -6.91
CA LEU A 110 -6.25 8.99 -8.00
C LEU A 110 -6.10 7.53 -7.56
N ASN A 111 -6.80 6.62 -8.22
CA ASN A 111 -6.62 5.19 -7.99
C ASN A 111 -5.11 4.93 -8.09
N ALA A 112 -4.44 4.69 -6.96
CA ALA A 112 -3.02 4.43 -6.96
C ALA A 112 -2.78 3.20 -7.85
N PRO A 113 -1.72 3.17 -8.65
CA PRO A 113 -1.46 2.03 -9.49
C PRO A 113 -1.37 0.79 -8.61
N VAL A 114 -2.19 -0.20 -8.90
CA VAL A 114 -2.14 -1.49 -8.20
C VAL A 114 -0.88 -2.18 -8.68
N ARG A 115 0.02 -2.51 -7.76
CA ARG A 115 1.27 -3.19 -8.08
C ARG A 115 1.15 -4.64 -7.65
N VAL A 116 1.32 -5.55 -8.61
CA VAL A 116 1.28 -6.99 -8.39
C VAL A 116 2.68 -7.54 -8.64
N ALA A 117 3.21 -8.32 -7.70
CA ALA A 117 4.39 -9.13 -7.92
C ALA A 117 3.96 -10.57 -8.17
N VAL A 118 4.51 -11.21 -9.19
CA VAL A 118 4.30 -12.63 -9.50
C VAL A 118 5.63 -13.35 -9.30
N LEU A 119 5.68 -14.27 -8.34
CA LEU A 119 6.82 -15.17 -8.18
C LEU A 119 6.54 -16.42 -9.02
N LEU A 120 7.42 -16.72 -9.95
CA LEU A 120 7.28 -17.86 -10.85
C LEU A 120 8.35 -18.89 -10.53
N GLU A 121 7.95 -20.10 -10.15
CA GLU A 121 8.86 -21.25 -10.02
C GLU A 121 8.55 -22.22 -11.15
N GLY A 122 9.34 -22.14 -12.22
CA GLY A 122 9.17 -22.95 -13.42
C GLY A 122 8.00 -22.51 -14.32
N GLY A 123 8.19 -22.66 -15.62
CA GLY A 123 7.20 -22.31 -16.65
C GLY A 123 7.36 -20.91 -17.21
N LEU A 124 6.30 -20.36 -17.82
CA LEU A 124 6.35 -19.06 -18.49
C LEU A 124 5.05 -18.27 -18.26
N VAL A 125 5.18 -17.02 -17.80
CA VAL A 125 4.07 -16.06 -17.80
C VAL A 125 3.81 -15.59 -19.22
N LYS A 126 2.72 -16.10 -19.83
CA LYS A 126 2.30 -15.71 -21.18
C LYS A 126 1.80 -14.27 -21.26
N ALA A 127 0.95 -13.87 -20.31
CA ALA A 127 0.38 -12.54 -20.23
C ALA A 127 -0.05 -12.23 -18.79
N VAL A 128 -0.11 -10.94 -18.45
CA VAL A 128 -0.74 -10.47 -17.22
C VAL A 128 -1.99 -9.68 -17.59
N LEU A 129 -3.15 -10.15 -17.12
CA LEU A 129 -4.44 -9.55 -17.41
C LEU A 129 -5.04 -8.98 -16.13
N ALA A 130 -5.65 -7.80 -16.21
CA ALA A 130 -6.32 -7.15 -15.09
C ALA A 130 -7.77 -6.83 -15.42
N ASP A 131 -8.63 -6.83 -14.42
CA ASP A 131 -10.03 -6.45 -14.53
C ASP A 131 -10.22 -4.92 -14.67
N ARG A 132 -9.22 -4.14 -14.28
CA ARG A 132 -9.19 -2.68 -14.38
C ARG A 132 -7.89 -2.16 -14.97
N GLY A 133 -7.93 -0.90 -15.42
CA GLY A 133 -6.73 -0.16 -15.80
C GLY A 133 -5.87 0.24 -14.59
N ASN A 134 -4.70 0.83 -14.87
CA ASN A 134 -3.74 1.29 -13.87
C ASN A 134 -3.23 0.17 -12.93
N VAL A 135 -3.02 -1.03 -13.48
CA VAL A 135 -2.34 -2.14 -12.81
C VAL A 135 -0.95 -2.27 -13.41
N ARG A 136 0.06 -2.46 -12.56
CA ARG A 136 1.44 -2.74 -12.92
C ARG A 136 1.80 -4.11 -12.36
N ALA A 137 2.44 -4.94 -13.16
CA ALA A 137 2.93 -6.22 -12.71
C ALA A 137 4.43 -6.32 -12.91
N ALA A 138 5.09 -6.96 -11.95
CA ALA A 138 6.46 -7.42 -12.08
C ALA A 138 6.45 -8.94 -11.89
N VAL A 139 7.19 -9.65 -12.74
CA VAL A 139 7.40 -11.09 -12.59
C VAL A 139 8.83 -11.30 -12.14
N LEU A 140 9.03 -12.09 -11.09
CA LEU A 140 10.34 -12.58 -10.68
C LEU A 140 10.37 -14.08 -10.98
N ASP A 141 11.17 -14.45 -11.98
CA ASP A 141 11.43 -15.85 -12.30
C ASP A 141 12.46 -16.39 -11.31
N LEU A 142 12.06 -17.33 -10.45
CA LEU A 142 12.92 -17.92 -9.42
C LEU A 142 13.87 -18.96 -10.02
N ASP A 143 13.65 -19.39 -11.26
CA ASP A 143 14.59 -20.21 -11.98
C ASP A 143 15.74 -19.33 -12.51
N THR A 144 16.93 -19.53 -11.96
CA THR A 144 18.15 -18.81 -12.33
C THR A 144 19.07 -19.67 -13.19
N GLU A 145 18.69 -20.91 -13.51
CA GLU A 145 19.55 -21.82 -14.26
C GLU A 145 19.83 -21.27 -15.66
N GLY A 146 21.11 -21.05 -15.96
CA GLY A 146 21.57 -20.55 -17.26
C GLY A 146 21.45 -19.04 -17.46
N ALA A 147 21.07 -18.28 -16.43
CA ALA A 147 21.11 -16.83 -16.46
C ALA A 147 22.51 -16.29 -16.13
N ASP A 148 22.84 -15.12 -16.68
CA ASP A 148 24.05 -14.41 -16.30
C ASP A 148 23.88 -13.78 -14.91
N ASP A 149 24.93 -13.81 -14.08
CA ASP A 149 24.91 -13.22 -12.73
C ASP A 149 24.47 -11.74 -12.71
N SER A 150 24.67 -11.01 -13.81
CA SER A 150 24.24 -9.60 -13.94
C SER A 150 22.73 -9.41 -14.13
N GLU A 151 22.01 -10.47 -14.52
CA GLU A 151 20.56 -10.45 -14.73
C GLU A 151 19.78 -10.91 -13.49
N ILE A 152 20.47 -11.53 -12.54
CA ILE A 152 19.91 -12.04 -11.29
C ILE A 152 19.83 -10.89 -10.28
N ILE A 153 18.65 -10.72 -9.68
CA ILE A 153 18.43 -9.78 -8.58
C ILE A 153 18.00 -10.53 -7.33
N THR A 154 18.34 -9.96 -6.17
CA THR A 154 17.79 -10.38 -4.88
C THR A 154 16.90 -9.27 -4.36
N VAL A 155 15.67 -9.62 -4.01
CA VAL A 155 14.67 -8.70 -3.47
C VAL A 155 14.24 -9.19 -2.10
N ASP A 156 14.22 -8.29 -1.13
CA ASP A 156 13.67 -8.53 0.19
C ASP A 156 12.13 -8.66 0.10
N ALA A 157 11.61 -9.85 0.43
CA ALA A 157 10.18 -10.14 0.44
C ALA A 157 9.60 -10.18 1.87
N GLY A 158 10.29 -9.57 2.85
CA GLY A 158 9.88 -9.49 4.24
C GLY A 158 10.46 -10.62 5.07
N ASP A 159 9.88 -11.83 4.95
CA ASP A 159 10.32 -12.99 5.74
C ASP A 159 11.50 -13.74 5.11
N ASP A 160 11.67 -13.61 3.79
CA ASP A 160 12.74 -14.27 3.03
C ASP A 160 13.27 -13.36 1.91
N ASN A 161 14.54 -13.56 1.57
CA ASN A 161 15.15 -12.96 0.39
C ASN A 161 14.87 -13.83 -0.84
N MET A 162 14.22 -13.25 -1.85
CA MET A 162 13.90 -13.93 -3.09
C MET A 162 14.94 -13.56 -4.15
N THR A 163 15.60 -14.58 -4.73
CA THR A 163 16.57 -14.40 -5.80
C THR A 163 15.99 -14.91 -7.11
N GLY A 164 16.09 -14.12 -8.16
CA GLY A 164 15.50 -14.47 -9.46
C GLY A 164 15.79 -13.46 -10.54
N ILE A 165 15.24 -13.70 -11.73
CA ILE A 165 15.40 -12.87 -12.91
C ILE A 165 14.15 -11.99 -13.07
N PRO A 166 14.26 -10.65 -13.10
CA PRO A 166 13.12 -9.78 -13.26
C PRO A 166 12.64 -9.80 -14.72
N VAL A 167 11.40 -10.23 -14.93
CA VAL A 167 10.76 -10.24 -16.24
C VAL A 167 9.69 -9.14 -16.29
N THR A 168 9.87 -8.20 -17.22
CA THR A 168 8.87 -7.15 -17.45
C THR A 168 7.74 -7.68 -18.32
N LYS A 169 6.50 -7.50 -17.86
CA LYS A 169 5.29 -7.79 -18.64
C LYS A 169 4.34 -6.60 -18.56
N ASP A 170 3.82 -6.20 -19.71
CA ASP A 170 2.73 -5.24 -19.76
C ASP A 170 1.45 -5.89 -19.23
N VAL A 171 0.67 -5.09 -18.49
CA VAL A 171 -0.63 -5.53 -17.99
C VAL A 171 -1.71 -5.08 -18.96
N ILE A 172 -2.51 -6.03 -19.44
CA ILE A 172 -3.60 -5.78 -20.37
C ILE A 172 -4.90 -5.71 -19.57
N ALA A 173 -5.63 -4.60 -19.69
CA ALA A 173 -6.96 -4.48 -19.12
C ALA A 173 -7.95 -5.33 -19.94
N ALA A 174 -8.48 -6.39 -19.32
CA ALA A 174 -9.40 -7.36 -19.92
C ALA A 174 -10.54 -7.74 -18.95
N PRO A 175 -11.39 -6.77 -18.53
CA PRO A 175 -12.42 -6.93 -17.51
C PRO A 175 -13.29 -8.18 -17.68
N VAL A 176 -13.85 -8.36 -18.87
CA VAL A 176 -14.79 -9.45 -19.15
C VAL A 176 -14.13 -10.82 -18.99
N PHE A 177 -12.90 -10.96 -19.48
CA PHE A 177 -12.17 -12.22 -19.39
C PHE A 177 -11.79 -12.53 -17.95
N VAL A 178 -11.23 -11.54 -17.23
CA VAL A 178 -10.78 -11.72 -15.85
C VAL A 178 -11.96 -12.06 -14.94
N SER A 179 -13.07 -11.31 -15.00
CA SER A 179 -14.25 -11.62 -14.20
C SER A 179 -14.81 -13.02 -14.48
N ALA A 180 -14.88 -13.43 -15.75
CA ALA A 180 -15.34 -14.76 -16.12
C ALA A 180 -14.41 -15.87 -15.60
N LEU A 181 -13.10 -15.66 -15.65
CA LEU A 181 -12.12 -16.61 -15.13
C LEU A 181 -12.28 -16.80 -13.61
N PHE A 182 -12.36 -15.71 -12.85
CA PHE A 182 -12.56 -15.77 -11.40
C PHE A 182 -13.87 -16.47 -11.03
N THR A 183 -14.97 -16.18 -11.75
CA THR A 183 -16.25 -16.88 -11.53
C THR A 183 -16.14 -18.39 -11.76
N LEU A 184 -15.35 -18.83 -12.74
CA LEU A 184 -15.14 -20.26 -12.99
C LEU A 184 -14.27 -20.91 -11.90
N THR A 185 -13.21 -20.23 -11.46
CA THR A 185 -12.35 -20.72 -10.38
C THR A 185 -13.11 -20.86 -9.07
N GLU A 186 -13.90 -19.86 -8.68
CA GLU A 186 -14.74 -19.91 -7.48
C GLU A 186 -15.75 -21.07 -7.53
N LYS A 187 -16.32 -21.38 -8.70
CA LYS A 187 -17.21 -22.53 -8.86
C LYS A 187 -16.49 -23.86 -8.61
N LEU A 188 -15.28 -24.01 -9.12
CA LEU A 188 -14.47 -25.23 -8.93
C LEU A 188 -14.11 -25.42 -7.45
N GLU A 189 -13.72 -24.35 -6.75
CA GLU A 189 -13.40 -24.42 -5.33
C GLU A 189 -14.61 -24.82 -4.46
N ASN A 190 -15.82 -24.41 -4.83
CA ASN A 190 -17.03 -24.75 -4.09
C ASN A 190 -17.58 -26.17 -4.38
N GLU A 191 -17.06 -26.85 -5.41
CA GLU A 191 -17.44 -28.23 -5.78
C GLU A 191 -16.47 -29.29 -5.23
N THR A 192 -15.39 -28.88 -4.55
CA THR A 192 -14.34 -29.76 -4.00
C THR A 192 -14.42 -29.84 -2.47
#